data_AF-A0A3B9BKA5-F1
#
_entry.id   AF-A0A3B9BKA5-F1
#
_cell.length_a   1.000
_cell.length_b   1.000
_cell.length_c   1.000
_cell.angle_alpha   90.00
_cell.angle_beta   90.00
_cell.angle_gamma   90.00
#
_symmetry.space_group_name_H-M   'P 1'
#
loop_
_entity.id
_entity.type
_entity.pdbx_description
1 polymer ?
#
loop_
_entity_poly.entity_id
_entity_poly.type
_entity_poly.pdbx_seq_one_letter_code
_entity_poly.pdbx_strand_id
1 'polypeptide(L)' 'QNWYPGDKQGRGGIYNFVTKRGACRGRNSKISWTQVETGSAVTWKYPSCILQGDNSVGEFFSIAITNNMQQADTGTKMI' A
#
# COMPACT_ATOMS: atom_id res chain seq x y z
N GLN A 1 9.84 4.26 -10.45
CA GLN A 1 8.89 5.30 -10.02
C GLN A 1 9.73 6.43 -9.45
N ASN A 2 9.56 7.67 -9.93
CA ASN A 2 10.34 8.80 -9.42
C ASN A 2 9.75 9.21 -8.07
N TRP A 3 10.53 9.07 -7.00
CA TRP A 3 10.12 9.39 -5.65
C TRP A 3 10.79 10.69 -5.22
N TYR A 4 10.00 11.64 -4.72
CA TYR A 4 10.50 12.92 -4.25
C TYR A 4 9.81 13.26 -2.93
N PRO A 5 10.57 13.36 -1.81
CA PRO A 5 10.00 13.62 -0.49
C PRO A 5 9.69 15.10 -0.24
N GLY A 6 10.04 16.00 -1.17
CA GLY A 6 9.98 17.44 -0.99
C GLY A 6 11.33 18.05 -0.64
N ASP A 7 11.34 19.37 -0.48
CA ASP A 7 12.50 20.12 -0.01
C ASP A 7 12.75 19.93 1.51
N LYS A 8 13.80 20.56 2.04
CA LYS A 8 14.15 20.48 3.48
C LYS A 8 13.09 21.04 4.43
N GLN A 9 12.15 21.86 3.92
CA GLN A 9 11.03 22.41 4.68
C GLN A 9 9.73 21.60 4.46
N GLY A 10 9.81 20.46 3.75
CA GLY A 10 8.65 19.64 3.41
C GLY A 10 7.76 20.24 2.31
N ARG A 11 8.26 21.21 1.53
CA ARG A 11 7.52 21.81 0.42
C ARG A 11 7.73 21.03 -0.87
N GLY A 12 6.65 20.89 -1.63
CA GLY A 12 6.62 20.03 -2.81
C GLY A 12 6.63 18.55 -2.43
N GLY A 13 7.18 17.72 -3.30
CA GLY A 13 7.17 16.28 -3.10
C GLY A 13 5.96 15.60 -3.74
N ILE A 14 6.01 14.27 -3.78
CA ILE A 14 5.04 13.45 -4.50
C ILE A 14 4.01 12.90 -3.52
N TYR A 15 2.75 12.97 -3.93
CA TYR A 15 1.63 12.33 -3.26
C TYR A 15 1.34 10.98 -3.88
N ASN A 16 1.41 9.95 -3.07
CA ASN A 16 1.33 8.55 -3.46
C ASN A 16 0.01 7.97 -2.96
N PHE A 17 -1.09 8.43 -3.56
CA PHE A 17 -2.45 8.01 -3.26
C PHE A 17 -2.86 6.90 -4.21
N VAL A 18 -2.95 5.67 -3.71
CA VAL A 18 -3.17 4.51 -4.55
C VAL A 18 -4.24 3.60 -3.96
N THR A 19 -5.19 3.21 -4.80
CA THR A 19 -6.17 2.16 -4.52
C THR A 19 -5.79 0.90 -5.29
N LYS A 20 -5.55 -0.20 -4.57
CA LYS A 20 -5.35 -1.54 -5.13
C LYS A 20 -6.37 -2.48 -4.52
N ARG A 21 -6.92 -3.38 -5.33
CA ARG A 21 -7.91 -4.36 -4.88
C ARG A 21 -7.77 -5.65 -5.68
N GLY A 22 -7.67 -6.77 -4.96
CA GLY A 22 -7.68 -8.11 -5.52
C GLY A 22 -8.90 -8.88 -5.05
N ALA A 23 -9.49 -9.71 -5.92
CA ALA A 23 -10.66 -10.52 -5.57
C ALA A 23 -10.34 -12.01 -5.78
N CYS A 24 -10.28 -12.75 -4.69
CA CYS A 24 -10.15 -14.21 -4.63
C CYS A 24 -11.51 -14.87 -4.93
N ARG A 25 -11.85 -15.00 -6.22
CA ARG A 25 -13.19 -15.46 -6.65
C ARG A 25 -13.39 -16.98 -6.64
N GLY A 26 -12.35 -17.77 -6.88
CA GLY A 26 -12.45 -19.23 -6.95
C GLY A 26 -12.18 -19.91 -5.60
N ARG A 27 -12.64 -21.15 -5.45
CA ARG A 27 -12.29 -22.00 -4.30
C ARG A 27 -10.77 -22.12 -4.15
N ASN A 28 -10.25 -21.98 -2.94
CA ASN A 28 -8.82 -21.98 -2.60
C ASN A 28 -7.99 -20.89 -3.30
N SER A 29 -8.61 -19.80 -3.77
CA SER A 29 -7.86 -18.68 -4.38
C SER A 29 -6.97 -18.00 -3.36
N LYS A 30 -5.76 -17.62 -3.77
CA LYS A 30 -4.80 -16.93 -2.91
C LYS A 30 -4.31 -15.64 -3.57
N ILE A 31 -4.28 -14.55 -2.79
CA ILE A 31 -3.63 -13.29 -3.17
C ILE A 31 -2.64 -12.92 -2.07
N SER A 32 -1.41 -12.60 -2.46
CA SER A 32 -0.37 -12.15 -1.56
C SER A 32 0.14 -10.79 -2.02
N TRP A 33 0.01 -9.79 -1.15
CA TRP A 33 0.49 -8.44 -1.38
C TRP A 33 1.83 -8.24 -0.65
N THR A 34 2.86 -7.83 -1.38
CA THR A 34 4.14 -7.44 -0.80
C THR A 34 4.49 -6.04 -1.27
N GLN A 35 4.73 -5.11 -0.34
CA GLN A 35 5.09 -3.74 -0.67
C GLN A 35 6.24 -3.19 0.19
N VAL A 36 7.01 -2.29 -0.43
CA VAL A 36 8.00 -1.45 0.23
C VAL A 36 7.75 -0.02 -0.24
N GLU A 37 7.41 0.86 0.69
CA GLU A 37 7.07 2.26 0.43
C GLU A 37 8.18 3.17 0.97
N THR A 38 8.69 4.05 0.11
CA THR A 38 9.75 5.01 0.46
C THR A 38 9.73 6.21 -0.49
N GLY A 39 10.19 7.36 0.00
CA GLY A 39 10.53 8.51 -0.84
C GLY A 39 9.38 9.43 -1.30
N SER A 40 8.13 9.19 -0.92
CA SER A 40 7.02 10.13 -1.16
C SER A 40 6.84 11.12 -0.03
N ALA A 41 6.38 12.34 -0.30
CA ALA A 41 6.06 13.32 0.75
C ALA A 41 4.85 12.85 1.58
N VAL A 42 3.79 12.38 0.92
CA VAL A 42 2.66 11.73 1.58
C VAL A 42 2.32 10.44 0.84
N THR A 43 2.19 9.35 1.58
CA THR A 43 1.71 8.06 1.06
C THR A 43 0.37 7.74 1.70
N TRP A 44 -0.63 7.43 0.88
CA TRP A 44 -1.92 6.92 1.34
C TRP A 44 -2.28 5.67 0.54
N LYS A 45 -2.15 4.49 1.15
CA LYS A 45 -2.32 3.21 0.46
C LYS A 45 -2.99 2.15 1.30
N TYR A 46 -4.06 1.59 0.73
CA TYR A 46 -4.84 0.53 1.34
C TYR A 46 -5.11 -0.58 0.32
N PRO A 47 -4.10 -1.39 -0.06
CA PRO A 47 -4.35 -2.60 -0.84
C PRO A 47 -5.37 -3.48 -0.12
N SER A 48 -6.35 -4.00 -0.85
CA SER A 48 -7.39 -4.84 -0.25
C SER A 48 -7.48 -6.21 -0.93
N CYS A 49 -7.88 -7.22 -0.16
CA CYS A 49 -8.24 -8.54 -0.67
C CYS A 49 -9.73 -8.78 -0.40
N ILE A 50 -10.46 -9.24 -1.42
CA ILE A 50 -11.84 -9.71 -1.28
C ILE A 50 -11.83 -11.24 -1.36
N LEU A 51 -12.14 -11.91 -0.26
CA LEU A 51 -12.12 -13.35 -0.04
C LEU A 51 -13.48 -13.96 -0.36
N GLN A 52 -13.82 -14.05 -1.64
CA GLN A 52 -15.16 -14.47 -2.09
C GLN A 52 -15.29 -16.00 -2.26
N GLY A 53 -14.20 -16.69 -2.58
CA GLY A 53 -14.19 -18.13 -2.76
C GLY A 53 -13.98 -18.88 -1.44
N ASP A 54 -14.59 -20.07 -1.32
CA ASP A 54 -14.38 -20.94 -0.17
C ASP A 54 -12.89 -21.26 0.02
N ASN A 55 -12.43 -21.20 1.28
CA ASN A 55 -11.02 -21.37 1.65
C ASN A 55 -10.06 -20.41 0.93
N SER A 56 -10.53 -19.24 0.51
CA SER A 56 -9.65 -18.22 -0.04
C SER A 56 -8.74 -17.62 1.03
N VAL A 57 -7.54 -17.19 0.61
CA VAL A 57 -6.50 -16.69 1.51
C VAL A 57 -5.96 -15.36 1.00
N GLY A 58 -5.91 -14.38 1.90
CA GLY A 58 -5.29 -13.08 1.68
C GLY A 58 -4.08 -12.89 2.58
N GLU A 59 -2.94 -12.55 2.00
CA GLU A 59 -1.71 -12.22 2.72
C GLU A 59 -1.28 -10.78 2.41
N PHE A 60 -0.69 -10.11 3.39
CA PHE A 60 -0.19 -8.75 3.24
C PHE A 60 1.08 -8.54 4.05
N PHE A 61 2.14 -8.12 3.36
CA PHE A 61 3.43 -7.77 3.93
C PHE A 61 3.80 -6.36 3.47
N SER A 62 4.09 -5.47 4.42
CA SER A 62 4.39 -4.07 4.11
C SER A 62 5.53 -3.54 4.98
N ILE A 63 6.45 -2.83 4.33
CA ILE A 63 7.46 -2.00 4.99
C ILE A 63 7.28 -0.57 4.49
N ALA A 64 7.14 0.39 5.40
CA ALA A 64 7.08 1.80 5.08
C ALA A 64 8.23 2.53 5.76
N ILE A 65 9.01 3.28 4.97
CA ILE A 65 10.14 4.06 5.46
C ILE A 65 9.82 5.54 5.23
N THR A 66 9.83 6.30 6.32
CA THR A 66 9.63 7.75 6.31
C THR A 66 10.82 8.44 6.97
N ASN A 67 11.14 9.64 6.49
CA ASN A 67 12.17 10.49 7.06
C ASN A 67 11.72 11.96 7.02
N ASN A 68 12.28 12.79 7.89
CA ASN A 68 11.97 14.22 8.00
C ASN A 68 10.45 14.50 8.10
N MET A 69 9.90 15.22 7.11
CA MET A 69 8.49 15.66 7.06
C MET A 69 7.59 14.69 6.26
N GLN A 70 8.10 13.52 5.88
CA GLN A 70 7.30 12.55 5.14
C GLN A 70 6.20 11.95 6.03
N GLN A 71 5.04 11.72 5.44
CA GLN A 71 3.90 11.09 6.09
C GLN A 71 3.51 9.82 5.34
N ALA A 72 3.23 8.74 6.07
CA ALA A 72 2.75 7.50 5.48
C ALA A 72 1.58 6.96 6.29
N ASP A 73 0.42 6.90 5.63
CA ASP A 73 -0.75 6.18 6.10
C ASP A 73 -0.95 4.98 5.17
N THR A 74 -0.46 3.82 5.62
CA THR A 74 -0.49 2.59 4.83
C THR A 74 -1.03 1.44 5.66
N GLY A 75 -1.92 0.67 5.05
CA GLY A 75 -2.47 -0.52 5.67
C GLY A 75 -3.07 -1.45 4.63
N THR A 76 -3.89 -2.38 5.10
CA THR A 76 -4.61 -3.31 4.23
C THR A 76 -6.04 -3.47 4.72
N LYS A 77 -6.93 -3.90 3.85
CA LYS A 77 -8.28 -4.33 4.22
C LYS A 77 -8.54 -5.71 3.62
N MET A 78 -8.68 -6.71 4.50
CA MET A 78 -9.16 -8.03 4.13
C MET A 78 -10.69 -8.04 4.33
N ILE A 79 -11.42 -8.39 3.28
CA ILE A 79 -12.88 -8.35 3.19
C ILE A 79 -13.38 -9.72 2.75
#